data_AF-A0A5E4I879-F1
#
_entry.id   AF-A0A5E4I879-F1
#
_cell.length_a   1.000
_cell.length_b   1.000
_cell.length_c   1.000
_cell.angle_alpha   90.00
_cell.angle_beta   90.00
_cell.angle_gamma   90.00
#
_symmetry.space_group_name_H-M   'P 1'
#
loop_
_entity.id
_entity.type
_entity.pdbx_description
1 polymer ?
#
loop_
_entity_poly.entity_id
_entity_poly.type
_entity_poly.pdbx_seq_one_letter_code
_entity_poly.pdbx_strand_id
1 'polypeptide(L)'
;MSKTHHHPLKHFLKRACELGAKEAKIISPKQVFTAEWVRRKCQYGCDDYGVHLTCPPYSPTPQEMRRMLDEYETAIFIHSPLGWTDIKTIVSTLEREAFLSGYYKAFGLGSGPCHLCERCNLQKGCRHTEEARPSMESCGIDVFRTARTAGYPIEVVRDNACPQNYYGLLLLQ
;
A
#
# COMPACT_ATOMS: atom_id res chain seq x y z
N MET A 1 -3.44 -31.60 -14.21
CA MET A 1 -4.27 -30.57 -13.55
C MET A 1 -3.59 -30.19 -12.24
N SER A 2 -2.77 -29.15 -12.25
CA SER A 2 -2.04 -28.71 -11.05
C SER A 2 -3.06 -28.17 -10.05
N LYS A 3 -3.17 -28.79 -8.88
CA LYS A 3 -3.97 -28.26 -7.78
C LYS A 3 -3.23 -27.01 -7.29
N THR A 4 -3.67 -25.83 -7.71
CA THR A 4 -3.19 -24.58 -7.13
C THR A 4 -3.55 -24.57 -5.64
N HIS A 5 -2.56 -24.86 -4.80
CA HIS A 5 -2.65 -24.75 -3.36
C HIS A 5 -2.62 -23.28 -2.96
N HIS A 6 -3.77 -22.62 -3.05
CA HIS A 6 -3.92 -21.28 -2.50
C HIS A 6 -3.98 -21.37 -0.98
N HIS A 7 -3.09 -20.64 -0.30
CA HIS A 7 -3.29 -20.34 1.10
C HIS A 7 -4.61 -19.55 1.24
N PRO A 8 -5.50 -19.91 2.18
CA PRO A 8 -6.72 -19.13 2.40
C PRO A 8 -6.38 -17.67 2.76
N LEU A 9 -7.18 -16.70 2.32
CA LEU A 9 -6.95 -15.27 2.62
C LEU A 9 -6.71 -14.97 4.11
N LYS A 10 -7.36 -15.74 5.00
CA LYS A 10 -7.16 -15.65 6.46
C LYS A 10 -5.71 -15.88 6.91
N HIS A 11 -4.93 -16.65 6.14
CA HIS A 11 -3.50 -16.85 6.37
C HIS A 11 -2.75 -15.51 6.33
N PHE A 12 -2.97 -14.71 5.29
CA PHE A 12 -2.30 -13.41 5.14
C PHE A 12 -2.75 -12.39 6.19
N LEU A 13 -3.98 -12.48 6.70
CA LEU A 13 -4.42 -11.64 7.82
C LEU A 13 -3.60 -11.93 9.09
N LYS A 14 -3.45 -13.23 9.42
CA LYS A 14 -2.64 -13.65 10.56
C LYS A 14 -1.18 -13.24 10.35
N ARG A 15 -0.67 -13.47 9.15
CA ARG A 15 0.71 -13.16 8.78
C ARG A 15 1.03 -11.68 8.86
N ALA A 16 0.11 -10.80 8.45
CA ALA A 16 0.28 -9.35 8.60
C ALA A 16 0.50 -8.96 10.08
N CYS A 17 -0.27 -9.56 11.00
CA CYS A 17 -0.09 -9.32 12.43
C CYS A 17 1.22 -9.91 12.98
N GLU A 18 1.64 -11.09 12.51
CA GLU A 18 2.96 -11.67 12.86
C GLU A 18 4.13 -10.79 12.39
N LEU A 19 3.95 -10.06 11.29
CA LEU A 19 4.91 -9.10 10.75
C LEU A 19 4.82 -7.71 11.44
N GLY A 20 3.95 -7.56 12.44
CA GLY A 20 3.87 -6.36 13.29
C GLY A 20 2.72 -5.41 12.98
N ALA A 21 1.80 -5.74 12.07
CA ALA A 21 0.55 -4.97 11.93
C ALA A 21 -0.30 -5.11 13.20
N LYS A 22 -0.99 -4.03 13.60
CA LYS A 22 -1.97 -4.10 14.70
C LYS A 22 -3.15 -4.98 14.31
N GLU A 23 -3.64 -4.80 13.10
CA GLU A 23 -4.76 -5.55 12.56
C GLU A 23 -4.75 -5.50 11.03
N ALA A 24 -5.37 -6.50 10.41
CA ALA A 24 -5.62 -6.51 8.98
C ALA A 24 -7.03 -7.09 8.73
N LYS A 25 -7.69 -6.64 7.66
CA LYS A 25 -8.98 -7.18 7.25
C LYS A 25 -9.10 -7.29 5.74
N ILE A 26 -10.01 -8.16 5.31
CA ILE A 26 -10.41 -8.26 3.91
C ILE A 26 -11.42 -7.14 3.62
N ILE A 27 -11.19 -6.38 2.55
CA ILE A 27 -12.14 -5.40 2.00
C ILE A 27 -12.34 -5.66 0.51
N SER A 28 -13.43 -5.15 -0.04
CA SER A 28 -13.60 -5.12 -1.50
C SER A 28 -12.72 -4.02 -2.10
N PRO A 29 -12.06 -4.24 -3.26
CA PRO A 29 -11.38 -3.17 -4.00
C PRO A 29 -12.30 -1.96 -4.30
N LYS A 30 -13.62 -2.18 -4.39
CA LYS A 30 -14.63 -1.10 -4.53
C LYS A 30 -14.72 -0.16 -3.32
N GLN A 31 -14.17 -0.55 -2.18
CA GLN A 31 -14.07 0.28 -0.97
C GLN A 31 -12.74 1.06 -0.90
N VAL A 32 -11.91 0.97 -1.94
CA VAL A 32 -10.66 1.74 -2.09
C VAL A 32 -10.92 2.89 -3.05
N PHE A 33 -10.83 4.12 -2.54
CA PHE A 33 -11.24 5.30 -3.30
C PHE A 33 -10.03 6.04 -3.85
N THR A 34 -10.06 6.42 -5.13
CA THR A 34 -9.05 7.30 -5.73
C THR A 34 -9.61 8.69 -5.98
N ALA A 35 -8.77 9.72 -5.83
CA ALA A 35 -9.18 11.11 -6.09
C ALA A 35 -8.01 11.96 -6.61
N GLU A 36 -8.32 12.89 -7.52
CA GLU A 36 -7.35 13.79 -8.16
C GLU A 36 -6.60 14.69 -7.16
N TRP A 37 -7.31 15.14 -6.11
CA TRP A 37 -6.73 16.02 -5.10
C TRP A 37 -5.57 15.36 -4.32
N VAL A 38 -5.57 14.02 -4.19
CA VAL A 38 -4.53 13.28 -3.45
C VAL A 38 -3.16 13.53 -4.09
N ARG A 39 -3.08 13.36 -5.41
CA ARG A 39 -1.85 13.61 -6.17
C ARG A 39 -1.44 15.09 -6.14
N ARG A 40 -2.41 16.01 -6.09
CA ARG A 40 -2.12 17.45 -5.92
C ARG A 40 -1.52 17.76 -4.54
N LYS A 41 -1.97 17.10 -3.47
CA LYS A 41 -1.34 17.24 -2.16
C LYS A 41 0.09 16.71 -2.15
N CYS A 42 0.39 15.61 -2.85
CA CYS A 42 1.78 15.18 -3.04
C CYS A 42 2.59 16.24 -3.80
N GLN A 43 2.05 16.78 -4.90
CA GLN A 43 2.77 17.75 -5.75
C GLN A 43 3.10 19.07 -5.05
N TYR A 44 2.21 19.56 -4.19
CA TYR A 44 2.32 20.89 -3.60
C TYR A 44 2.52 20.89 -2.07
N GLY A 45 2.61 19.71 -1.45
CA GLY A 45 2.67 19.58 0.01
C GLY A 45 3.62 18.49 0.52
N CYS A 46 4.45 17.92 -0.35
CA CYS A 46 5.45 16.93 0.03
C CYS A 46 6.79 17.26 -0.63
N ASP A 47 7.85 17.36 0.17
CA ASP A 47 9.20 17.68 -0.29
C ASP A 47 9.82 16.56 -1.14
N ASP A 48 9.26 15.34 -1.07
CA ASP A 48 9.71 14.16 -1.82
C ASP A 48 9.05 14.00 -3.20
N TYR A 49 8.25 14.97 -3.65
CA TYR A 49 7.64 14.90 -4.98
C TYR A 49 8.70 14.85 -6.09
N GLY A 50 8.61 13.85 -6.96
CA GLY A 50 9.58 13.63 -8.04
C GLY A 50 10.93 13.06 -7.58
N VAL A 51 11.10 12.74 -6.29
CA VAL A 51 12.37 12.23 -5.74
C VAL A 51 12.49 10.71 -5.87
N HIS A 52 11.38 9.98 -5.72
CA HIS A 52 11.36 8.51 -5.67
C HIS A 52 10.58 7.90 -6.84
N LEU A 53 11.09 6.82 -7.45
CA LEU A 53 10.38 6.05 -8.48
C LEU A 53 9.05 5.44 -8.02
N THR A 54 8.83 5.33 -6.71
CA THR A 54 7.58 4.86 -6.09
C THR A 54 6.59 6.00 -5.78
N CYS A 55 6.96 7.24 -6.10
CA CYS A 55 6.16 8.45 -5.88
C CYS A 55 5.79 9.13 -7.21
N PRO A 56 4.81 10.06 -7.21
CA PRO A 56 4.54 10.85 -8.41
C PRO A 56 5.78 11.65 -8.82
N PRO A 57 6.01 11.85 -10.14
CA PRO A 57 5.12 11.50 -11.24
C PRO A 57 5.20 10.04 -11.70
N TYR A 58 6.10 9.23 -11.13
CA TYR A 58 6.42 7.87 -11.59
C TYR A 58 5.42 6.80 -11.15
N SER A 59 4.75 6.98 -10.00
CA SER A 59 3.66 6.11 -9.56
C SER A 59 2.37 6.34 -10.38
N PRO A 60 1.46 5.33 -10.41
CA PRO A 60 0.16 5.44 -11.06
C PRO A 60 -0.59 6.74 -10.72
N THR A 61 -1.25 7.31 -11.73
CA THR A 61 -2.24 8.37 -11.56
C THR A 61 -3.50 7.83 -10.88
N PRO A 62 -4.34 8.70 -10.27
CA PRO A 62 -5.62 8.28 -9.70
C PRO A 62 -6.53 7.50 -10.67
N GLN A 63 -6.42 7.81 -11.96
CA GLN A 63 -7.19 7.18 -13.04
C GLN A 63 -6.62 5.81 -13.41
N GLU A 64 -5.30 5.69 -13.51
CA GLU A 64 -4.63 4.39 -13.71
C GLU A 64 -4.88 3.48 -12.52
N MET A 65 -4.71 3.97 -11.30
CA MET A 65 -4.98 3.21 -10.09
C MET A 65 -6.44 2.75 -10.00
N ARG A 66 -7.40 3.58 -10.43
CA ARG A 66 -8.81 3.17 -10.49
C ARG A 66 -9.02 1.99 -11.41
N ARG A 67 -8.50 2.05 -12.64
CA ARG A 67 -8.60 0.94 -13.60
C ARG A 67 -7.91 -0.31 -13.07
N MET A 68 -6.75 -0.14 -12.44
CA MET A 68 -6.02 -1.24 -11.83
C MET A 68 -6.85 -1.90 -10.71
N LEU A 69 -7.52 -1.14 -9.84
CA LEU A 69 -8.42 -1.69 -8.80
C LEU A 69 -9.56 -2.55 -9.38
N ASP A 70 -10.05 -2.23 -10.58
CA ASP A 70 -11.12 -2.98 -11.25
C ASP A 70 -10.67 -4.39 -11.72
N GLU A 71 -9.36 -4.66 -11.76
CA GLU A 71 -8.80 -5.96 -12.17
C GLU A 71 -8.68 -6.98 -11.02
N TYR A 72 -9.03 -6.58 -9.80
CA TYR A 72 -8.89 -7.36 -8.57
C TYR A 72 -10.25 -7.67 -7.94
N GLU A 73 -10.35 -8.83 -7.28
CA GLU A 73 -11.58 -9.27 -6.62
C GLU A 73 -11.56 -8.96 -5.12
N THR A 74 -10.38 -8.97 -4.52
CA THR A 74 -10.17 -8.86 -3.07
C THR A 74 -9.00 -7.94 -2.74
N ALA A 75 -9.08 -7.25 -1.60
CA ALA A 75 -7.93 -6.59 -1.01
C ALA A 75 -7.79 -6.92 0.48
N ILE A 76 -6.54 -7.01 0.96
CA ILE A 76 -6.22 -7.06 2.38
C ILE A 76 -5.74 -5.67 2.79
N PHE A 77 -6.48 -5.06 3.69
CA PHE A 77 -6.20 -3.74 4.23
C PHE A 77 -5.53 -3.87 5.59
N ILE A 78 -4.31 -3.34 5.68
CA ILE A 78 -3.40 -3.55 6.80
C ILE A 78 -3.30 -2.24 7.57
N HIS A 79 -3.43 -2.29 8.89
CA HIS A 79 -3.37 -1.13 9.77
C HIS A 79 -2.26 -1.32 10.80
N SER A 80 -1.43 -0.29 10.96
CA SER A 80 -0.52 -0.17 12.09
C SER A 80 -0.51 1.25 12.64
N PRO A 81 -0.71 1.45 13.97
CA PRO A 81 -0.44 2.73 14.60
C PRO A 81 1.07 2.96 14.70
N LEU A 82 1.48 4.21 14.92
CA LEU A 82 2.88 4.57 15.04
C LEU A 82 3.60 3.80 16.16
N GLY A 83 4.80 3.29 15.85
CA GLY A 83 5.72 2.67 16.80
C GLY A 83 6.39 1.41 16.27
N TRP A 84 7.37 1.55 15.37
CA TRP A 84 8.29 0.49 14.87
C TRP A 84 7.86 -0.38 13.68
N THR A 85 6.57 -0.39 13.30
CA THR A 85 6.11 -1.24 12.20
C THR A 85 6.29 -0.59 10.83
N ASP A 86 7.17 -1.15 10.00
CA ASP A 86 7.30 -0.74 8.60
C ASP A 86 6.25 -1.41 7.70
N ILE A 87 5.15 -0.70 7.46
CA ILE A 87 4.07 -1.12 6.55
C ILE A 87 4.60 -1.53 5.18
N LYS A 88 5.65 -0.87 4.65
CA LYS A 88 6.21 -1.22 3.33
C LYS A 88 6.80 -2.62 3.35
N THR A 89 7.55 -2.96 4.39
CA THR A 89 8.12 -4.31 4.58
C THR A 89 7.04 -5.36 4.75
N ILE A 90 5.96 -5.08 5.51
CA ILE A 90 4.82 -6.00 5.63
C ILE A 90 4.22 -6.29 4.25
N VAL A 91 3.93 -5.23 3.51
CA VAL A 91 3.24 -5.33 2.22
C VAL A 91 4.08 -6.08 1.18
N SER A 92 5.37 -5.76 1.04
CA SER A 92 6.25 -6.45 0.08
C SER A 92 6.44 -7.93 0.43
N THR A 93 6.54 -8.25 1.73
CA THR A 93 6.62 -9.63 2.20
C THR A 93 5.35 -10.41 1.89
N LEU A 94 4.18 -9.86 2.23
CA LEU A 94 2.90 -10.51 1.96
C LEU A 94 2.62 -10.64 0.46
N GLU A 95 3.02 -9.67 -0.36
CA GLU A 95 2.89 -9.77 -1.81
C GLU A 95 3.67 -10.97 -2.34
N ARG A 96 4.93 -11.12 -1.94
CA ARG A 96 5.77 -12.26 -2.32
C ARG A 96 5.16 -13.58 -1.86
N GLU A 97 4.74 -13.67 -0.60
CA GLU A 97 4.13 -14.89 -0.05
C GLU A 97 2.81 -15.24 -0.75
N ALA A 98 1.98 -14.23 -1.07
CA ALA A 98 0.73 -14.42 -1.82
C ALA A 98 0.99 -14.90 -3.24
N PHE A 99 1.94 -14.28 -3.95
CA PHE A 99 2.35 -14.70 -5.29
C PHE A 99 2.82 -16.16 -5.30
N LEU A 100 3.69 -16.54 -4.37
CA LEU A 100 4.19 -17.92 -4.22
C LEU A 100 3.09 -18.92 -3.81
N SER A 101 1.97 -18.41 -3.28
CA SER A 101 0.77 -19.19 -2.96
C SER A 101 -0.23 -19.29 -4.11
N GLY A 102 0.10 -18.79 -5.31
CA GLY A 102 -0.76 -18.90 -6.50
C GLY A 102 -1.60 -17.65 -6.82
N TYR A 103 -1.58 -16.61 -5.97
CA TYR A 103 -2.20 -15.32 -6.28
C TYR A 103 -1.32 -14.54 -7.28
N TYR A 104 -1.32 -14.95 -8.54
CA TYR A 104 -0.36 -14.45 -9.54
C TYR A 104 -0.48 -12.95 -9.85
N LYS A 105 -1.63 -12.33 -9.54
CA LYS A 105 -1.84 -10.87 -9.66
C LYS A 105 -1.41 -10.07 -8.43
N ALA A 106 -0.95 -10.73 -7.36
CA ALA A 106 -0.68 -10.08 -6.07
C ALA A 106 0.13 -8.79 -6.24
N PHE A 107 -0.39 -7.69 -5.70
CA PHE A 107 0.28 -6.39 -5.77
C PHE A 107 0.07 -5.58 -4.49
N GLY A 108 1.16 -5.07 -3.95
CA GLY A 108 1.25 -4.38 -2.69
C GLY A 108 1.41 -2.87 -2.85
N LEU A 109 0.72 -2.13 -1.98
CA LEU A 109 0.82 -0.69 -1.82
C LEU A 109 1.14 -0.37 -0.35
N GLY A 110 2.24 0.34 -0.12
CA GLY A 110 2.71 0.69 1.23
C GLY A 110 2.17 2.03 1.74
N SER A 111 2.93 2.63 2.66
CA SER A 111 2.66 3.95 3.24
C SER A 111 3.93 4.81 3.19
N GLY A 112 3.77 6.08 2.79
CA GLY A 112 4.82 7.08 2.75
C GLY A 112 5.88 6.84 1.66
N PRO A 113 6.86 7.76 1.57
CA PRO A 113 7.97 7.66 0.64
C PRO A 113 8.85 6.42 0.88
N CYS A 114 9.62 6.06 -0.13
CA CYS A 114 10.58 4.94 -0.08
C CYS A 114 11.91 5.42 0.51
N HIS A 115 12.51 4.61 1.39
CA HIS A 115 13.78 4.94 2.05
C HIS A 115 14.86 3.86 1.87
N LEU A 116 14.71 2.97 0.86
CA LEU A 116 15.60 1.84 0.64
C LEU A 116 17.00 2.25 0.12
N CYS A 117 17.14 3.47 -0.38
CA CYS A 117 18.41 4.00 -0.85
C CYS A 117 18.54 5.47 -0.47
N GLU A 118 19.77 5.92 -0.23
CA GLU A 118 20.06 7.33 0.07
C GLU A 118 19.65 8.26 -1.08
N ARG A 119 19.84 7.82 -2.32
CA ARG A 119 19.42 8.55 -3.52
C ARG A 119 18.79 7.62 -4.56
N CYS A 120 17.56 7.94 -4.96
CA CYS A 120 16.83 7.17 -5.97
C CYS A 120 17.45 7.33 -7.36
N ASN A 121 17.57 6.23 -8.10
CA ASN A 121 18.14 6.22 -9.45
C ASN A 121 17.05 6.40 -10.51
N LEU A 122 16.62 7.64 -10.71
CA LEU A 122 15.56 7.99 -11.66
C LEU A 122 15.92 7.67 -13.12
N GLN A 123 17.21 7.53 -13.45
CA GLN A 123 17.67 7.33 -14.83
C GLN A 123 17.75 5.86 -15.25
N LYS A 124 18.25 4.97 -14.37
CA LYS A 124 18.45 3.55 -14.68
C LYS A 124 17.42 2.63 -14.03
N GLY A 125 16.48 3.17 -13.25
CA GLY A 125 15.45 2.40 -12.56
C GLY A 125 15.84 1.99 -11.14
N CYS A 126 14.88 1.34 -10.47
CA CYS A 126 15.01 0.93 -9.07
C CYS A 126 16.01 -0.22 -8.93
N ARG A 127 16.86 -0.17 -7.90
CA ARG A 127 17.81 -1.24 -7.53
C ARG A 127 17.23 -2.24 -6.52
N HIS A 128 16.04 -1.95 -5.99
CA HIS A 128 15.36 -2.71 -4.95
C HIS A 128 13.97 -3.15 -5.43
N THR A 129 13.87 -3.69 -6.64
CA THR A 129 12.58 -4.03 -7.29
C THR A 129 11.78 -5.08 -6.52
N GLU A 130 12.45 -5.93 -5.74
CA GLU A 130 11.79 -6.94 -4.90
C GLU A 130 11.05 -6.32 -3.70
N GLU A 131 11.54 -5.20 -3.19
CA GLU A 131 11.06 -4.58 -1.95
C GLU A 131 10.26 -3.29 -2.19
N ALA A 132 10.68 -2.48 -3.16
CA ALA A 132 10.15 -1.15 -3.39
C ALA A 132 8.71 -1.22 -3.91
N ARG A 133 7.77 -0.67 -3.14
CA ARG A 133 6.37 -0.52 -3.55
C ARG A 133 5.92 0.94 -3.44
N PRO A 134 5.06 1.42 -4.36
CA PRO A 134 4.41 2.71 -4.19
C PRO A 134 3.50 2.68 -2.97
N SER A 135 3.27 3.87 -2.39
CA SER A 135 2.31 4.01 -1.31
C SER A 135 0.90 4.19 -1.84
N MET A 136 -0.09 4.00 -0.98
CA MET A 136 -1.49 4.22 -1.35
C MET A 136 -1.72 5.66 -1.85
N GLU A 137 -1.25 6.65 -1.10
CA GLU A 137 -1.38 8.06 -1.45
C GLU A 137 -0.56 8.45 -2.69
N SER A 138 0.59 7.80 -2.93
CA SER A 138 1.38 8.04 -4.14
C SER A 138 0.63 7.60 -5.41
N CYS A 139 -0.22 6.59 -5.29
CA CYS A 139 -1.11 6.12 -6.36
C CYS A 139 -2.45 6.87 -6.43
N GLY A 140 -2.63 7.95 -5.67
CA GLY A 140 -3.84 8.75 -5.68
C GLY A 140 -5.01 8.15 -4.89
N ILE A 141 -4.76 7.20 -4.00
CA ILE A 141 -5.79 6.64 -3.11
C ILE A 141 -6.07 7.61 -1.97
N ASP A 142 -7.34 7.94 -1.78
CA ASP A 142 -7.86 8.65 -0.62
C ASP A 142 -7.86 7.69 0.59
N VAL A 143 -6.72 7.65 1.28
CA VAL A 143 -6.50 6.80 2.46
C VAL A 143 -7.49 7.13 3.58
N PHE A 144 -7.86 8.40 3.74
CA PHE A 144 -8.81 8.83 4.76
C PHE A 144 -10.19 8.23 4.55
N ARG A 145 -10.74 8.40 3.34
CA ARG A 145 -12.05 7.83 3.00
C ARG A 145 -12.02 6.30 3.01
N THR A 146 -10.94 5.70 2.49
CA THR A 146 -10.76 4.24 2.45
C THR A 146 -10.73 3.65 3.87
N ALA A 147 -9.92 4.21 4.77
CA ALA A 147 -9.82 3.73 6.14
C ALA A 147 -11.13 3.91 6.92
N ARG A 148 -11.78 5.08 6.82
CA ARG A 148 -13.09 5.32 7.45
C ARG A 148 -14.16 4.35 6.94
N THR A 149 -14.20 4.09 5.64
CA THR A 149 -15.14 3.13 5.02
C THR A 149 -14.86 1.70 5.50
N ALA A 150 -13.59 1.35 5.72
CA ALA A 150 -13.18 0.07 6.29
C ALA A 150 -13.40 -0.01 7.82
N GLY A 151 -13.88 1.05 8.48
CA GLY A 151 -14.06 1.12 9.92
C GLY A 151 -12.75 1.20 10.72
N TYR A 152 -11.69 1.75 10.13
CA TYR A 152 -10.40 2.00 10.79
C TYR A 152 -10.23 3.48 11.18
N PRO A 153 -9.48 3.76 12.27
CA PRO A 153 -9.37 5.10 12.83
C PRO A 153 -8.35 5.93 12.06
N ILE A 154 -8.75 7.04 11.45
CA ILE A 154 -7.81 7.98 10.85
C ILE A 154 -8.31 9.41 11.02
N GLU A 155 -7.45 10.27 11.56
CA GLU A 155 -7.74 11.68 11.77
C GLU A 155 -6.55 12.54 11.35
N VAL A 156 -6.84 13.79 11.00
CA VAL A 156 -5.80 14.77 10.70
C VAL A 156 -5.09 15.10 12.01
N VAL A 157 -3.82 14.75 12.10
CA VAL A 157 -2.98 15.04 13.27
C VAL A 157 -2.68 16.54 13.35
N ARG A 158 -2.53 17.04 14.59
CA ARG A 158 -2.28 18.47 14.86
C ARG A 158 -0.80 18.79 15.09
N ASP A 159 -0.07 17.80 15.58
CA ASP A 159 1.35 17.88 15.93
C ASP A 159 1.96 16.47 15.96
N ASN A 160 3.26 16.39 16.27
CA ASN A 160 4.01 15.13 16.30
C ASN A 160 3.72 14.26 17.53
N ALA A 161 2.99 14.76 18.54
CA ALA A 161 2.58 13.97 19.70
C ALA A 161 1.30 13.17 19.44
N CYS A 162 0.53 13.55 18.40
CA CYS A 162 -0.67 12.85 18.00
C CYS A 162 -0.35 11.42 17.51
N PRO A 163 -1.12 10.40 17.92
CA PRO A 163 -0.96 9.05 17.38
C PRO A 163 -1.27 9.05 15.89
N GLN A 164 -0.36 8.50 15.09
CA GLN A 164 -0.54 8.37 13.65
C GLN A 164 -1.04 6.96 13.31
N ASN A 165 -1.77 6.85 12.19
CA ASN A 165 -2.27 5.58 11.67
C ASN A 165 -1.75 5.40 10.25
N TYR A 166 -1.07 4.29 10.01
CA TYR A 166 -0.51 3.94 8.71
C TYR A 166 -1.24 2.74 8.13
N TYR A 167 -1.36 2.76 6.82
CA TYR A 167 -2.12 1.76 6.09
C TYR A 167 -1.36 1.21 4.91
N GLY A 168 -1.49 -0.10 4.72
CA GLY A 168 -1.03 -0.81 3.53
C GLY A 168 -2.19 -1.54 2.87
N LEU A 169 -2.03 -1.87 1.60
CA LEU A 169 -3.02 -2.60 0.82
C LEU A 169 -2.32 -3.70 0.03
N LEU A 170 -2.85 -4.93 0.11
CA LEU A 170 -2.46 -6.02 -0.77
C LEU A 170 -3.66 -6.39 -1.64
N LEU A 171 -3.52 -6.23 -2.96
CA LEU A 171 -4.54 -6.55 -3.95
C LEU A 171 -4.38 -7.99 -4.41
N LEU A 172 -5.48 -8.73 -4.47
CA LEU A 172 -5.53 -10.15 -4.82
C LEU A 172 -6.69 -10.44 -5.77
N GLN A 173 -6.50 -11.42 -6.64
CA GLN A 173 -7.55 -12.00 -7.47
C GLN A 173 -8.39 -13.00 -6.67
#